data_AF-A0A2N8TBQ9-F1
#
_entry.id   AF-A0A2N8TBQ9-F1
#
_cell.length_a   1.000
_cell.length_b   1.000
_cell.length_c   1.000
_cell.angle_alpha   90.00
_cell.angle_beta   90.00
_cell.angle_gamma   90.00
#
_symmetry.space_group_name_H-M   'P 1'
#
loop_
_entity.id
_entity.type
_entity.pdbx_description
1 polymer ?
#
loop_
_entity_poly.entity_id
_entity_poly.type
_entity_poly.pdbx_seq_one_letter_code
_entity_poly.pdbx_strand_id
1 'polypeptide(L)'
;MMGKNPTDPHGDPPGWQKDKGHNRAHLLGAQLGGSNYNPANFVTMHAYANSPVMRHIENQIRAAVESGETIQYSVTPRYNGSDKIPTGVHVEAYGSDGFQFTQHRSTGITESGNSVFIPNQKGAADESS
;
A
#
# COMPACT_ATOMS: atom_id res chain seq x y z
N MET A 1 27.23 9.35 2.05
CA MET A 1 26.02 9.73 1.28
C MET A 1 25.41 8.44 0.73
N MET A 2 24.30 7.97 1.29
CA MET A 2 23.61 6.79 0.78
C MET A 2 22.76 7.27 -0.40
N GLY A 3 23.15 6.92 -1.63
CA GLY A 3 22.39 7.27 -2.82
C GLY A 3 20.96 6.73 -2.69
N LYS A 4 19.95 7.55 -3.03
CA LYS A 4 18.57 7.06 -3.16
C LYS A 4 18.57 5.96 -4.21
N ASN A 5 18.45 4.70 -3.79
CA ASN A 5 18.22 3.60 -4.72
C ASN A 5 16.90 3.90 -5.45
N PRO A 6 16.91 4.11 -6.78
CA PRO A 6 15.70 4.40 -7.51
C PRO A 6 14.78 3.18 -7.49
N THR A 7 13.47 3.41 -7.36
CA THR A 7 12.46 2.38 -7.58
C THR A 7 12.39 2.06 -9.07
N ASP A 8 12.66 0.81 -9.44
CA ASP A 8 12.60 0.31 -10.81
C ASP A 8 12.04 -1.13 -10.80
N PRO A 9 10.73 -1.32 -11.02
CA PRO A 9 10.10 -2.64 -11.05
C PRO A 9 10.53 -3.53 -12.23
N HIS A 10 11.46 -3.09 -13.09
CA HIS A 10 11.85 -3.78 -14.32
C HIS A 10 10.69 -4.02 -15.30
N GLY A 11 9.80 -3.03 -15.40
CA GLY A 11 8.65 -3.05 -16.28
C GLY A 11 7.38 -2.51 -15.64
N ASP A 12 6.28 -2.62 -16.36
CA ASP A 12 4.99 -2.17 -15.89
C ASP A 12 4.21 -3.32 -15.23
N PRO A 13 3.58 -3.10 -14.06
CA PRO A 13 2.71 -4.10 -13.47
C PRO A 13 1.52 -4.39 -14.38
N PRO A 14 0.89 -5.58 -14.27
CA PRO A 14 -0.27 -5.93 -15.06
C PRO A 14 -1.37 -4.84 -15.02
N GLY A 15 -1.96 -4.57 -16.18
CA GLY A 15 -3.04 -3.59 -16.33
C GLY A 15 -2.59 -2.12 -16.37
N TRP A 16 -1.29 -1.85 -16.22
CA TRP A 16 -0.75 -0.49 -16.26
C TRP A 16 -1.09 0.23 -17.57
N GLN A 17 -1.44 1.50 -17.43
CA GLN A 17 -1.63 2.43 -18.53
C GLN A 17 -1.09 3.80 -18.13
N LYS A 18 -0.38 4.43 -19.06
CA LYS A 18 0.15 5.78 -18.87
C LYS A 18 -1.00 6.78 -18.69
N ASP A 19 -0.80 7.78 -17.83
CA ASP A 19 -1.69 8.94 -17.64
C ASP A 19 -3.13 8.59 -17.19
N LYS A 20 -3.29 7.48 -16.45
CA LYS A 20 -4.56 7.04 -15.86
C LYS A 20 -4.71 7.29 -14.35
N GLY A 21 -3.82 8.08 -13.76
CA GLY A 21 -3.84 8.35 -12.31
C GLY A 21 -3.40 7.15 -11.45
N HIS A 22 -2.71 6.17 -12.04
CA HIS A 22 -2.15 5.04 -11.31
C HIS A 22 -0.67 5.23 -10.99
N ASN A 23 -0.24 4.58 -9.91
CA ASN A 23 1.16 4.34 -9.57
C ASN A 23 1.50 2.86 -9.78
N ARG A 24 2.79 2.60 -9.97
CA ARG A 24 3.38 1.27 -9.77
C ARG A 24 3.54 1.09 -8.26
N ALA A 25 2.46 0.70 -7.60
CA ALA A 25 2.40 0.66 -6.15
C ALA A 25 3.13 -0.57 -5.63
N HIS A 26 3.93 -0.39 -4.59
CA HIS A 26 4.52 -1.52 -3.87
C HIS A 26 3.43 -2.24 -3.08
N LEU A 27 3.50 -3.57 -3.00
CA LEU A 27 2.76 -4.33 -1.99
C LEU A 27 3.46 -4.22 -0.63
N LEU A 28 4.79 -4.37 -0.62
CA LEU A 28 5.63 -4.12 0.54
C LEU A 28 6.46 -2.86 0.28
N GLY A 29 6.19 -1.77 1.01
CA GLY A 29 6.93 -0.53 0.87
C GLY A 29 8.43 -0.69 1.13
N ALA A 30 9.26 0.00 0.33
CA ALA A 30 10.72 -0.07 0.46
C ALA A 30 11.24 0.38 1.85
N GLN A 31 10.52 1.29 2.51
CA GLN A 31 10.83 1.72 3.88
C GLN A 31 10.64 0.61 4.93
N LEU A 32 9.90 -0.45 4.58
CA LEU A 32 9.63 -1.62 5.41
C LEU A 32 10.47 -2.85 4.98
N GLY A 33 11.45 -2.65 4.09
CA GLY A 33 12.30 -3.74 3.56
C GLY A 33 11.77 -4.40 2.29
N GLY A 34 10.69 -3.90 1.69
CA GLY A 34 10.22 -4.38 0.40
C GLY A 34 11.19 -4.07 -0.75
N SER A 35 11.22 -4.94 -1.76
CA SER A 35 12.11 -4.77 -2.90
C SER A 35 11.66 -3.64 -3.83
N ASN A 36 12.59 -2.77 -4.20
CA ASN A 36 12.43 -1.75 -5.23
C ASN A 36 12.46 -2.31 -6.67
N TYR A 37 12.80 -3.59 -6.83
CA TYR A 37 13.16 -4.19 -8.12
C TYR A 37 12.36 -5.44 -8.48
N ASN A 38 11.86 -6.19 -7.50
CA ASN A 38 11.11 -7.41 -7.77
C ASN A 38 9.73 -7.08 -8.36
N PRO A 39 9.44 -7.41 -9.63
CA PRO A 39 8.16 -7.06 -10.27
C PRO A 39 6.94 -7.67 -9.56
N ALA A 40 7.12 -8.81 -8.85
CA ALA A 40 6.05 -9.41 -8.06
C ALA A 40 5.62 -8.56 -6.84
N ASN A 41 6.43 -7.57 -6.45
CA ASN A 41 6.11 -6.63 -5.38
C ASN A 41 5.31 -5.42 -5.89
N PHE A 42 4.89 -5.38 -7.16
CA PHE A 42 4.22 -4.21 -7.73
C PHE A 42 2.86 -4.54 -8.34
N VAL A 43 1.91 -3.64 -8.11
CA VAL A 43 0.58 -3.67 -8.72
C VAL A 43 0.22 -2.30 -9.31
N THR A 44 -0.70 -2.30 -10.28
CA THR A 44 -1.32 -1.07 -10.77
C THR A 44 -2.34 -0.62 -9.73
N MET A 45 -2.09 0.51 -9.06
CA MET A 45 -3.00 1.04 -8.04
C MET A 45 -3.18 2.54 -8.20
N HIS A 46 -4.39 3.05 -7.97
CA HIS A 46 -4.72 4.47 -8.01
C HIS A 46 -3.80 5.24 -7.06
N ALA A 47 -3.30 6.40 -7.52
CA ALA A 47 -2.30 7.18 -6.80
C ALA A 47 -2.78 7.53 -5.39
N TYR A 48 -4.07 7.81 -5.21
CA TYR A 48 -4.68 8.08 -3.91
C TYR A 48 -4.67 6.88 -2.94
N ALA A 49 -5.04 5.70 -3.43
CA ALA A 49 -5.01 4.47 -2.64
C ALA A 49 -3.58 4.12 -2.22
N ASN A 50 -2.61 4.33 -3.12
CA ASN A 50 -1.18 4.21 -2.81
C ASN A 50 -0.70 5.26 -1.79
N SER A 51 -1.04 6.52 -2.00
CA SER A 51 -0.71 7.63 -1.12
C SER A 51 -1.79 8.71 -1.23
N PRO A 52 -2.48 9.07 -0.13
CA PRO A 52 -2.02 8.88 1.24
C PRO A 52 -2.47 7.59 1.94
N VAL A 53 -3.38 6.80 1.37
CA VAL A 53 -4.12 5.78 2.14
C VAL A 53 -3.23 4.64 2.65
N MET A 54 -2.59 3.88 1.77
CA MET A 54 -1.67 2.79 2.17
C MET A 54 -0.46 3.34 2.95
N ARG A 55 0.12 4.46 2.48
CA ARG A 55 1.27 5.09 3.13
C ARG A 55 1.01 5.49 4.59
N HIS A 56 -0.23 5.83 4.96
CA HIS A 56 -0.61 6.12 6.34
C HIS A 56 -0.40 4.93 7.27
N ILE A 57 -0.71 3.72 6.81
CA ILE A 57 -0.53 2.48 7.55
C ILE A 57 0.95 2.10 7.60
N GLU A 58 1.65 2.15 6.45
CA GLU A 58 3.08 1.84 6.38
C GLU A 58 3.93 2.74 7.29
N ASN A 59 3.55 4.02 7.45
CA ASN A 59 4.24 4.93 8.35
C ASN A 59 4.07 4.54 9.83
N GLN A 60 2.88 4.04 10.23
CA GLN A 60 2.64 3.56 11.58
C GLN A 60 3.42 2.26 11.85
N ILE A 61 3.44 1.35 10.87
CA ILE A 61 4.24 0.11 10.95
C ILE A 61 5.72 0.43 11.11
N ARG A 62 6.25 1.37 10.30
CA ARG A 62 7.65 1.80 10.42
C ARG A 62 7.95 2.32 11.82
N ALA A 63 7.08 3.18 12.37
CA ALA A 63 7.27 3.74 13.71
C ALA A 63 7.31 2.63 14.78
N ALA A 64 6.44 1.62 14.68
CA ALA A 64 6.44 0.48 15.61
C ALA A 64 7.72 -0.37 15.50
N VAL A 65 8.19 -0.62 14.27
CA VAL A 65 9.48 -1.31 14.05
C VAL A 65 10.64 -0.49 14.63
N GLU A 66 10.64 0.83 14.43
CA GLU A 66 11.65 1.74 14.98
C GLU A 66 11.61 1.80 16.52
N SER A 67 10.45 1.58 17.14
CA SER A 67 10.34 1.44 18.61
C SER A 67 10.71 0.06 19.15
N GLY A 68 11.07 -0.89 18.28
CA GLY A 68 11.55 -2.22 18.66
C GLY A 68 10.51 -3.34 18.55
N GLU A 69 9.31 -3.08 18.00
CA GLU A 69 8.36 -4.16 17.73
C GLU A 69 8.79 -4.99 16.52
N THR A 70 8.59 -6.31 16.62
CA THR A 70 8.62 -7.17 15.43
C THR A 70 7.23 -7.21 14.82
N ILE A 71 7.08 -6.72 13.59
CA ILE A 71 5.81 -6.70 12.87
C ILE A 71 5.74 -7.81 11.82
N GLN A 72 4.73 -8.66 11.89
CA GLN A 72 4.30 -9.50 10.78
C GLN A 72 3.35 -8.69 9.89
N TYR A 73 3.77 -8.39 8.66
CA TYR A 73 3.05 -7.57 7.71
C TYR A 73 2.73 -8.34 6.42
N SER A 74 1.46 -8.29 5.98
CA SER A 74 1.01 -8.90 4.72
C SER A 74 0.19 -7.90 3.89
N VAL A 75 0.36 -7.96 2.58
CA VAL A 75 -0.47 -7.23 1.62
C VAL A 75 -0.89 -8.17 0.51
N THR A 76 -2.20 -8.42 0.42
CA THR A 76 -2.80 -9.36 -0.53
C THR A 76 -3.65 -8.59 -1.55
N PRO A 77 -3.23 -8.48 -2.82
CA PRO A 77 -4.05 -7.87 -3.85
C PRO A 77 -5.29 -8.74 -4.14
N ARG A 78 -6.45 -8.10 -4.28
CA ARG A 78 -7.72 -8.76 -4.60
C ARG A 78 -8.10 -8.43 -6.04
N TYR A 79 -8.35 -9.47 -6.83
CA TYR A 79 -8.75 -9.34 -8.24
C TYR A 79 -10.19 -9.85 -8.42
N ASN A 80 -10.88 -9.32 -9.42
CA ASN A 80 -12.16 -9.85 -9.86
C ASN A 80 -11.95 -10.68 -11.14
N GLY A 81 -12.22 -11.97 -11.07
CA GLY A 81 -12.04 -12.89 -12.21
C GLY A 81 -10.62 -12.82 -12.81
N SER A 82 -10.55 -12.46 -14.09
CA SER A 82 -9.31 -12.33 -14.86
C SER A 82 -8.78 -10.89 -14.98
N ASP A 83 -9.28 -9.96 -14.16
CA ASP A 83 -8.85 -8.56 -14.20
C ASP A 83 -7.35 -8.44 -13.90
N LYS A 84 -6.68 -7.57 -14.65
CA LYS A 84 -5.23 -7.31 -14.48
C LYS A 84 -4.94 -6.27 -13.40
N ILE A 85 -5.93 -5.44 -13.08
CA ILE A 85 -5.85 -4.41 -12.04
C ILE A 85 -6.64 -4.94 -10.82
N PRO A 86 -6.07 -4.95 -9.62
CA PRO A 86 -6.81 -5.39 -8.43
C PRO A 86 -7.92 -4.40 -8.09
N THR A 87 -9.03 -4.89 -7.53
CA THR A 87 -10.10 -4.06 -6.96
C THR A 87 -9.65 -3.33 -5.70
N GLY A 88 -8.57 -3.79 -5.09
CA GLY A 88 -7.96 -3.24 -3.89
C GLY A 88 -6.93 -4.19 -3.30
N VAL A 89 -6.41 -3.84 -2.14
CA VAL A 89 -5.44 -4.65 -1.41
C VAL A 89 -5.95 -4.87 0.01
N HIS A 90 -5.83 -6.10 0.49
CA HIS A 90 -6.05 -6.42 1.89
C HIS A 90 -4.73 -6.31 2.63
N VAL A 91 -4.70 -5.52 3.69
CA VAL A 91 -3.52 -5.24 4.49
C VAL A 91 -3.72 -5.79 5.89
N GLU A 92 -2.77 -6.58 6.37
CA GLU A 92 -2.76 -7.07 7.76
C GLU A 92 -1.41 -6.79 8.41
N ALA A 93 -1.43 -6.39 9.69
CA ALA A 93 -0.22 -6.14 10.47
C ALA A 93 -0.42 -6.53 11.94
N TYR A 94 0.48 -7.36 12.46
CA TYR A 94 0.47 -7.82 13.86
C TYR A 94 1.84 -7.60 14.48
N GLY A 95 1.89 -6.96 15.65
CA GLY A 95 3.14 -6.69 16.37
C GLY A 95 3.35 -7.60 17.56
N SER A 96 4.61 -7.85 17.89
CA SER A 96 5.01 -8.60 19.08
C SER A 96 4.57 -7.97 20.41
N ASP A 97 4.19 -6.69 20.40
CA ASP A 97 3.72 -5.93 21.57
C ASP A 97 2.29 -5.39 21.38
N GLY A 98 1.48 -6.05 20.56
CA GLY A 98 0.08 -5.70 20.39
C GLY A 98 -0.19 -4.51 19.46
N PHE A 99 0.73 -4.19 18.54
CA PHE A 99 0.53 -3.18 17.51
C PHE A 99 -0.86 -3.23 16.87
N GLN A 100 -1.48 -2.06 16.70
CA GLN A 100 -2.64 -1.83 15.86
C GLN A 100 -2.43 -0.53 15.08
N PHE A 101 -3.07 -0.41 13.92
CA PHE A 101 -3.02 0.81 13.12
C PHE A 101 -4.40 1.43 12.95
N THR A 102 -4.40 2.74 12.71
CA THR A 102 -5.57 3.49 12.25
C THR A 102 -5.57 3.59 10.74
N GLN A 103 -6.77 3.71 10.16
CA GLN A 103 -6.93 3.94 8.73
C GLN A 103 -6.83 5.44 8.39
N HIS A 104 -6.50 5.76 7.15
CA HIS A 104 -6.51 7.15 6.71
C HIS A 104 -7.95 7.72 6.83
N ARG A 105 -8.07 8.98 7.27
CA ARG A 105 -9.35 9.65 7.56
C ARG A 105 -10.41 9.56 6.45
N SER A 106 -9.98 9.41 5.20
CA SER A 106 -10.88 9.28 4.04
C SER A 106 -11.72 8.01 4.03
N THR A 107 -11.35 7.02 4.85
CA THR A 107 -12.13 5.77 5.00
C THR A 107 -13.35 5.97 5.91
N GLY A 108 -13.38 7.02 6.72
CA GLY A 108 -14.40 7.24 7.74
C GLY A 108 -14.30 6.26 8.92
N ILE A 109 -13.34 5.34 8.94
CA ILE A 109 -13.13 4.39 10.02
C ILE A 109 -12.12 4.97 11.01
N THR A 110 -12.56 5.17 12.24
CA THR A 110 -11.76 5.75 13.33
C THR A 110 -11.17 4.72 14.27
N GLU A 111 -11.76 3.53 14.32
CA GLU A 111 -11.28 2.44 15.18
C GLU A 111 -9.92 1.91 14.67
N SER A 112 -9.03 1.61 15.62
CA SER A 112 -7.80 0.89 15.32
C SER A 112 -8.06 -0.59 15.08
N GLY A 113 -7.18 -1.22 14.33
CA GLY A 113 -7.24 -2.66 14.11
C GLY A 113 -5.98 -3.19 13.47
N ASN A 114 -6.03 -4.48 13.09
CA ASN A 114 -4.91 -5.20 12.49
C ASN A 114 -5.14 -5.55 11.03
N SER A 115 -6.32 -5.26 10.48
CA SER A 115 -6.73 -5.65 9.13
C SER A 115 -7.59 -4.56 8.48
N VAL A 116 -7.37 -4.33 7.18
CA VAL A 116 -8.18 -3.40 6.37
C VAL A 116 -8.17 -3.82 4.91
N PHE A 117 -9.28 -3.60 4.20
CA PHE A 117 -9.29 -3.58 2.75
C PHE A 117 -9.20 -2.14 2.23
N ILE A 118 -8.18 -1.84 1.43
CA ILE A 118 -7.98 -0.55 0.77
C ILE A 118 -8.50 -0.66 -0.67
N PRO A 119 -9.64 -0.04 -1.02
CA PRO A 119 -10.15 -0.08 -2.38
C PRO A 119 -9.22 0.67 -3.35
N ASN A 120 -9.05 0.11 -4.55
CA ASN A 120 -8.23 0.69 -5.61
C ASN A 120 -8.98 1.80 -6.37
N GLN A 121 -9.26 2.90 -5.68
CA GLN A 121 -10.10 3.99 -6.20
C GLN A 121 -9.51 5.38 -5.92
N LYS A 122 -10.05 6.38 -6.61
CA LYS A 122 -9.80 7.79 -6.29
C LYS A 122 -10.39 8.17 -4.94
N GLY A 123 -9.85 9.21 -4.33
CA GLY A 123 -10.42 9.74 -3.08
C GLY A 123 -11.80 10.34 -3.35
N ALA A 124 -12.74 10.19 -2.41
CA ALA A 124 -14.10 10.73 -2.52
C ALA A 124 -14.17 12.25 -2.73
N ALA A 125 -13.08 12.99 -2.53
CA ALA A 125 -13.00 14.43 -2.78
C ALA A 125 -12.84 14.81 -4.28
N ASP A 126 -12.77 13.84 -5.19
CA ASP A 126 -12.53 14.03 -6.63
C ASP A 126 -13.75 13.56 -7.48
N GLU A 127 -14.94 13.43 -6.89
CA GLU A 127 -16.17 13.10 -7.64
C GLU A 127 -16.95 14.33 -8.10
N SER A 128 -16.42 15.54 -7.89
CA SER A 128 -17.07 16.82 -8.21
C SER A 128 -16.37 17.64 -9.29
N SER A 129 -15.75 17.01 -10.30
CA SER A 129 -15.18 17.70 -11.46
C SER A 129 -15.68 17.12 -12.77
#